data_AF-A0AA36J7K1-F1
#
_entry.id   AF-A0AA36J7K1-F1
#
_cell.length_a   1.000
_cell.length_b   1.000
_cell.length_c   1.000
_cell.angle_alpha   90.00
_cell.angle_beta   90.00
_cell.angle_gamma   90.00
#
_symmetry.space_group_name_H-M   'P 1'
#
loop_
_entity.id
_entity.type
_entity.pdbx_description
1 polymer ?
#
loop_
_entity_poly.entity_id
_entity_poly.type
_entity_poly.pdbx_seq_one_letter_code
_entity_poly.pdbx_strand_id
1 'polypeptide(L)'
;MLSLLVICLSLASGEPNLRGAEPLPRDLLKCGVPGFRRHGERIMHGKSAEECKWRWQVSLHDSRLNASSHFCGGTLIDPKWVLTAAHCVGSYSRCDQRFMSVAAGEWRHGAARSMERKVKRILTHPKYCSEAPSDFDFALLELEEALPSNECIGVACLPSNADLTETSCSITGWGTVGGGQHPVTLQEASVTTLSSDLCTKRYAEQNTSITSSMMCASGLSESGVTDACYGDSGGPLVCQEGASFVVRGVTSWGFGCASERFPGVYARVTSAMPWIREAMSSKPDVGQVDFHGSMWAVTKGACVMDAQGCITTPNYPSNYSVDTYCAIAVNTSGARPILVEDFSTEPAYDQLLVNCESFSGVKGPEGVTPFTDLWWVSDGRTVGRGWKLCPGI
;
A
#
# COMPACT_ATOMS: atom_id res chain seq x y z
N MET A 1 -44.67 10.18 -74.03
CA MET A 1 -44.54 11.33 -73.10
C MET A 1 -44.77 10.82 -71.70
N LEU A 2 -43.71 10.61 -70.92
CA LEU A 2 -43.81 10.36 -69.48
C LEU A 2 -42.62 11.06 -68.79
N SER A 3 -42.94 11.91 -67.83
CA SER A 3 -42.05 12.86 -67.15
C SER A 3 -41.11 12.18 -66.15
N LEU A 4 -39.82 12.55 -66.15
CA LEU A 4 -38.90 12.31 -65.03
C LEU A 4 -38.94 13.51 -64.08
N LEU A 5 -39.30 13.26 -62.82
CA LEU A 5 -39.21 14.21 -61.71
C LEU A 5 -37.95 13.89 -60.90
N VAL A 6 -37.03 14.85 -60.77
CA VAL A 6 -35.83 14.76 -59.93
C VAL A 6 -36.23 15.11 -58.49
N ILE A 7 -35.99 14.20 -57.54
CA ILE A 7 -36.17 14.46 -56.10
C ILE A 7 -34.79 14.52 -55.45
N CYS A 8 -34.44 15.70 -54.91
CA CYS A 8 -33.33 15.90 -53.98
C CYS A 8 -33.64 15.20 -52.65
N LEU A 9 -32.75 14.31 -52.20
CA LEU A 9 -32.73 13.80 -50.82
C LEU A 9 -31.48 14.31 -50.11
N SER A 10 -31.71 15.10 -49.06
CA SER A 10 -30.74 15.62 -48.12
C SER A 10 -30.10 14.50 -47.29
N LEU A 11 -28.77 14.45 -47.26
CA LEU A 11 -27.98 13.61 -46.37
C LEU A 11 -28.03 14.18 -44.94
N ALA A 12 -28.68 13.48 -44.02
CA ALA A 12 -28.51 13.70 -42.59
C ALA A 12 -27.42 12.74 -42.08
N SER A 13 -26.33 13.31 -41.56
CA SER A 13 -25.24 12.61 -40.87
C SER A 13 -25.76 12.02 -39.55
N GLY A 14 -25.78 10.70 -39.45
CA GLY A 14 -26.08 10.00 -38.20
C GLY A 14 -24.93 10.12 -37.20
N GLU A 15 -25.20 10.70 -36.04
CA GLU A 15 -24.34 10.63 -34.86
C GLU A 15 -24.32 9.18 -34.31
N PRO A 16 -23.18 8.67 -33.83
CA PRO A 16 -23.09 7.33 -33.28
C PRO A 16 -23.83 7.25 -31.93
N ASN A 17 -24.77 6.32 -31.89
CA ASN A 17 -25.62 6.00 -30.75
C ASN A 17 -24.76 5.39 -29.62
N LEU A 18 -24.35 6.20 -28.65
CA LEU A 18 -23.75 5.76 -27.39
C LEU A 18 -24.81 5.01 -26.58
N ARG A 19 -24.91 3.69 -26.78
CA ARG A 19 -25.62 2.81 -25.85
C ARG A 19 -24.95 2.91 -24.49
N GLY A 20 -25.67 3.46 -23.52
CA GLY A 20 -25.24 3.60 -22.14
C GLY A 20 -24.78 2.26 -21.56
N ALA A 21 -23.65 2.29 -20.85
CA ALA A 21 -23.23 1.20 -19.98
C ALA A 21 -24.35 0.93 -18.97
N GLU A 22 -24.83 -0.32 -18.92
CA GLU A 22 -25.79 -0.75 -17.92
C GLU A 22 -25.19 -0.51 -16.52
N PRO A 23 -25.92 0.10 -15.56
CA PRO A 23 -25.36 0.40 -14.25
C PRO A 23 -25.00 -0.90 -13.54
N LEU A 24 -23.80 -0.94 -12.95
CA LEU A 24 -23.31 -2.08 -12.17
C LEU A 24 -24.37 -2.54 -11.15
N PRO A 25 -24.56 -3.86 -10.95
CA PRO A 25 -25.44 -4.37 -9.91
C PRO A 25 -25.15 -3.71 -8.57
N ARG A 26 -26.17 -3.18 -7.89
CA ARG A 26 -26.03 -2.44 -6.62
C ARG A 26 -25.29 -3.23 -5.54
N ASP A 27 -25.28 -4.55 -5.63
CA ASP A 27 -24.56 -5.43 -4.70
C ASP A 27 -23.03 -5.38 -4.87
N LEU A 28 -22.51 -5.06 -6.05
CA LEU A 28 -21.06 -4.96 -6.28
C LEU A 28 -20.42 -3.74 -5.61
N LEU A 29 -21.24 -2.77 -5.15
CA LEU A 29 -20.81 -1.61 -4.37
C LEU A 29 -20.69 -1.93 -2.87
N LYS A 30 -21.21 -3.06 -2.41
CA LYS A 30 -21.09 -3.50 -1.01
C LYS A 30 -19.74 -4.16 -0.78
N CYS A 31 -19.20 -4.00 0.43
CA CYS A 31 -18.00 -4.70 0.84
C CYS A 31 -18.24 -6.22 0.95
N GLY A 32 -17.16 -6.99 0.78
CA GLY A 32 -17.13 -8.42 1.01
C GLY A 32 -17.98 -9.24 0.04
N VAL A 33 -18.41 -8.67 -1.10
CA VAL A 33 -19.19 -9.38 -2.11
C VAL A 33 -18.24 -9.99 -3.14
N PRO A 34 -18.17 -11.33 -3.27
CA PRO A 34 -17.32 -11.99 -4.26
C PRO A 34 -17.80 -11.73 -5.70
N GLY A 35 -16.95 -11.97 -6.69
CA GLY A 35 -17.33 -11.88 -8.10
C GLY A 35 -18.21 -13.03 -8.56
N PHE A 36 -19.03 -12.79 -9.59
CA PHE A 36 -19.96 -13.78 -10.13
C PHE A 36 -19.41 -14.48 -11.37
N ARG A 37 -19.35 -15.82 -11.35
CA ARG A 37 -19.68 -16.65 -12.52
C ARG A 37 -20.71 -17.70 -12.13
N ARG A 38 -21.61 -17.99 -13.07
CA ARG A 38 -22.54 -19.12 -13.00
C ARG A 38 -21.75 -20.42 -13.19
N HIS A 39 -21.98 -21.38 -12.29
CA HIS A 39 -21.46 -22.74 -12.22
C HIS A 39 -20.06 -22.95 -11.62
N GLY A 40 -20.02 -23.67 -10.49
CA GLY A 40 -18.87 -24.42 -10.04
C GLY A 40 -18.82 -24.61 -8.53
N GLU A 41 -19.09 -25.83 -8.08
CA GLU A 41 -19.09 -26.30 -6.69
C GLU A 41 -17.91 -25.85 -5.82
N ARG A 42 -18.20 -25.67 -4.53
CA ARG A 42 -17.22 -25.42 -3.46
C ARG A 42 -16.32 -26.64 -3.28
N ILE A 43 -15.15 -26.64 -3.91
CA ILE A 43 -14.14 -27.71 -3.76
C ILE A 43 -12.95 -27.20 -2.95
N MET A 44 -12.58 -27.96 -1.91
CA MET A 44 -11.58 -27.65 -0.87
C MET A 44 -10.15 -28.02 -1.33
N HIS A 45 -9.13 -27.65 -0.54
CA HIS A 45 -7.67 -27.84 -0.78
C HIS A 45 -7.05 -26.80 -1.72
N GLY A 46 -5.83 -26.32 -1.39
CA GLY A 46 -5.12 -25.25 -2.10
C GLY A 46 -5.11 -25.44 -3.61
N LYS A 47 -5.80 -24.55 -4.34
CA LYS A 47 -6.01 -24.67 -5.79
C LYS A 47 -6.13 -23.30 -6.42
N SER A 48 -6.16 -23.27 -7.75
CA SER A 48 -6.39 -22.03 -8.49
C SER A 48 -7.77 -21.46 -8.14
N ALA A 49 -7.78 -20.19 -7.72
CA ALA A 49 -8.99 -19.45 -7.45
C ALA A 49 -9.80 -19.28 -8.74
N GLU A 50 -11.12 -19.23 -8.59
CA GLU A 50 -12.00 -18.86 -9.69
C GLU A 50 -11.77 -17.40 -10.11
N GLU A 51 -11.87 -17.15 -11.42
CA GLU A 51 -11.72 -15.81 -12.00
C GLU A 51 -12.64 -14.82 -11.27
N CYS A 52 -12.06 -13.74 -10.75
CA CYS A 52 -12.77 -12.61 -10.11
C CYS A 52 -13.51 -12.94 -8.80
N LYS A 53 -13.39 -14.15 -8.25
CA LYS A 53 -14.01 -14.51 -6.96
C LYS A 53 -13.58 -13.58 -5.82
N TRP A 54 -12.28 -13.33 -5.69
CA TRP A 54 -11.69 -12.54 -4.61
C TRP A 54 -11.41 -11.10 -5.04
N ARG A 55 -12.49 -10.32 -5.20
CA ARG A 55 -12.46 -8.96 -5.78
C ARG A 55 -11.58 -7.95 -5.04
N TRP A 56 -11.24 -8.23 -3.79
CA TRP A 56 -10.41 -7.40 -2.92
C TRP A 56 -8.94 -7.81 -2.86
N GLN A 57 -8.58 -8.96 -3.45
CA GLN A 57 -7.17 -9.35 -3.56
C GLN A 57 -6.46 -8.33 -4.46
N VAL A 58 -5.33 -7.82 -3.98
CA VAL A 58 -4.42 -7.02 -4.80
C VAL A 58 -3.01 -7.60 -4.77
N SER A 59 -2.25 -7.28 -5.82
CA SER A 59 -0.84 -7.59 -5.96
C SER A 59 -0.04 -6.30 -5.79
N LEU A 60 0.96 -6.30 -4.91
CA LEU A 60 1.90 -5.20 -4.76
C LEU A 60 3.06 -5.41 -5.73
N HIS A 61 3.25 -4.43 -6.60
CA HIS A 61 4.27 -4.43 -7.65
C HIS A 61 5.37 -3.43 -7.34
N ASP A 62 6.62 -3.79 -7.61
CA ASP A 62 7.74 -2.86 -7.67
C ASP A 62 8.37 -2.94 -9.06
N SER A 63 8.29 -1.83 -9.80
CA SER A 63 8.83 -1.70 -11.17
C SER A 63 10.34 -1.94 -11.29
N ARG A 64 11.08 -1.97 -10.17
CA ARG A 64 12.51 -2.32 -10.13
C ARG A 64 12.77 -3.82 -10.09
N LEU A 65 11.75 -4.63 -9.78
CA LEU A 65 11.84 -6.08 -9.73
C LEU A 65 11.58 -6.69 -11.12
N ASN A 66 12.34 -7.72 -11.49
CA ASN A 66 12.12 -8.50 -12.70
C ASN A 66 11.05 -9.58 -12.48
N ALA A 67 10.35 -10.00 -13.54
CA ALA A 67 9.28 -11.02 -13.58
C ALA A 67 8.07 -10.74 -12.65
N SER A 68 6.87 -10.59 -13.24
CA SER A 68 5.58 -10.16 -12.65
C SER A 68 5.56 -8.89 -11.79
N SER A 69 6.71 -8.33 -11.39
CA SER A 69 6.88 -7.22 -10.44
C SER A 69 6.29 -7.45 -9.05
N HIS A 70 5.56 -8.56 -8.85
CA HIS A 70 4.92 -8.96 -7.61
C HIS A 70 5.93 -9.30 -6.53
N PHE A 71 5.74 -8.74 -5.33
CA PHE A 71 6.56 -9.08 -4.16
C PHE A 71 5.75 -9.35 -2.89
N CYS A 72 4.51 -8.85 -2.82
CA CYS A 72 3.58 -9.07 -1.71
C CYS A 72 2.13 -8.98 -2.18
N GLY A 73 1.22 -9.50 -1.38
CA GLY A 73 -0.22 -9.30 -1.50
C GLY A 73 -0.73 -8.09 -0.71
N GLY A 74 -2.01 -7.82 -0.87
CA GLY A 74 -2.75 -6.83 -0.09
C GLY A 74 -4.25 -7.08 -0.18
N THR A 75 -4.99 -6.30 0.60
CA THR A 75 -6.46 -6.32 0.62
C THR A 75 -6.99 -4.91 0.33
N LEU A 76 -7.79 -4.75 -0.72
CA LEU A 76 -8.53 -3.52 -0.95
C LEU A 76 -9.65 -3.40 0.09
N ILE A 77 -9.58 -2.38 0.96
CA ILE A 77 -10.54 -2.15 2.06
C ILE A 77 -11.39 -0.90 1.84
N ASP A 78 -10.99 -0.06 0.89
CA ASP A 78 -11.72 1.11 0.36
C ASP A 78 -11.22 1.35 -1.08
N PRO A 79 -11.99 2.00 -1.99
CA PRO A 79 -11.52 2.29 -3.34
C PRO A 79 -10.15 2.97 -3.44
N LYS A 80 -9.68 3.66 -2.38
CA LYS A 80 -8.34 4.27 -2.31
C LYS A 80 -7.40 3.65 -1.29
N TRP A 81 -7.81 2.63 -0.54
CA TRP A 81 -6.99 2.10 0.55
C TRP A 81 -6.77 0.60 0.46
N VAL A 82 -5.50 0.22 0.52
CA VAL A 82 -5.04 -1.16 0.60
C VAL A 82 -4.46 -1.41 1.98
N LEU A 83 -4.90 -2.49 2.62
CA LEU A 83 -4.29 -3.05 3.83
C LEU A 83 -3.27 -4.13 3.43
N THR A 84 -2.05 -4.03 3.96
CA THR A 84 -0.97 -5.00 3.73
C THR A 84 -0.09 -5.10 4.99
N ALA A 85 0.99 -5.88 4.93
CA ALA A 85 1.94 -6.04 6.01
C ALA A 85 2.98 -4.91 6.03
N ALA A 86 3.41 -4.51 7.21
CA ALA A 86 4.48 -3.53 7.38
C ALA A 86 5.81 -4.05 6.82
N HIS A 87 6.11 -5.33 7.01
CA HIS A 87 7.37 -5.92 6.51
C HIS A 87 7.47 -5.91 4.98
N CYS A 88 6.35 -5.86 4.25
CA CYS A 88 6.35 -5.71 2.80
C CYS A 88 6.87 -4.33 2.36
N VAL A 89 6.67 -3.30 3.18
CA VAL A 89 6.97 -1.90 2.82
C VAL A 89 7.96 -1.23 3.76
N GLY A 90 8.46 -1.93 4.78
CA GLY A 90 9.32 -1.36 5.82
C GLY A 90 10.69 -0.88 5.33
N SER A 91 11.14 -1.36 4.18
CA SER A 91 12.36 -0.89 3.49
C SER A 91 12.09 0.22 2.47
N TYR A 92 10.83 0.55 2.18
CA TYR A 92 10.51 1.59 1.22
C TYR A 92 10.64 2.96 1.88
N SER A 93 11.65 3.71 1.46
CA SER A 93 11.66 5.15 1.68
C SER A 93 10.50 5.82 0.92
N ARG A 94 10.17 7.07 1.25
CA ARG A 94 9.24 7.89 0.43
C ARG A 94 9.65 7.93 -1.05
N CYS A 95 10.93 7.73 -1.31
CA CYS A 95 11.51 7.72 -2.64
C CYS A 95 11.25 6.42 -3.38
N ASP A 96 11.33 5.30 -2.68
CA ASP A 96 11.03 3.98 -3.24
C ASP A 96 9.55 3.84 -3.60
N GLN A 97 8.67 4.59 -2.91
CA GLN A 97 7.23 4.61 -3.17
C GLN A 97 6.87 4.88 -4.64
N ARG A 98 7.66 5.69 -5.37
CA ARG A 98 7.37 6.00 -6.79
C ARG A 98 7.46 4.80 -7.72
N PHE A 99 8.17 3.75 -7.29
CA PHE A 99 8.32 2.50 -8.03
C PHE A 99 7.24 1.49 -7.69
N MET A 100 6.44 1.76 -6.64
CA MET A 100 5.40 0.87 -6.16
C MET A 100 4.06 1.15 -6.83
N SER A 101 3.43 0.09 -7.33
CA SER A 101 2.04 0.11 -7.79
C SER A 101 1.24 -1.03 -7.16
N VAL A 102 -0.08 -0.87 -7.19
CA VAL A 102 -1.05 -1.88 -6.76
C VAL A 102 -1.82 -2.32 -7.99
N ALA A 103 -1.78 -3.62 -8.30
CA ALA A 103 -2.61 -4.23 -9.31
C ALA A 103 -3.86 -4.86 -8.67
N ALA A 104 -5.04 -4.45 -9.14
CA ALA A 104 -6.34 -4.96 -8.70
C ALA A 104 -7.12 -5.58 -9.85
N GLY A 105 -8.00 -6.55 -9.55
CA GLY A 105 -8.72 -7.32 -10.58
C GLY A 105 -7.81 -8.29 -11.34
N GLU A 106 -6.58 -8.46 -10.86
CA GLU A 106 -5.63 -9.43 -11.38
C GLU A 106 -6.02 -10.83 -10.87
N TRP A 107 -6.31 -11.73 -11.80
CA TRP A 107 -6.53 -13.16 -11.52
C TRP A 107 -5.36 -14.00 -12.05
N ARG A 108 -4.77 -13.56 -13.16
CA ARG A 108 -3.64 -14.19 -13.80
C ARG A 108 -2.63 -13.12 -14.18
N HIS A 109 -1.36 -13.30 -13.79
CA HIS A 109 -0.32 -12.33 -14.12
C HIS A 109 -0.23 -12.11 -15.64
N GLY A 110 -0.24 -10.83 -16.04
CA GLY A 110 -0.23 -10.41 -17.45
C GLY A 110 -1.59 -10.44 -18.15
N ALA A 111 -2.70 -10.67 -17.44
CA ALA A 111 -4.04 -10.56 -18.01
C ALA A 111 -4.43 -9.08 -18.23
N ALA A 112 -5.04 -8.77 -19.39
CA ALA A 112 -5.41 -7.41 -19.80
C ALA A 112 -6.46 -6.70 -18.92
N ARG A 113 -6.99 -7.36 -17.87
CA ARG A 113 -8.04 -6.83 -16.99
C ARG A 113 -7.50 -6.27 -15.67
N SER A 114 -6.22 -6.43 -15.36
CA SER A 114 -5.65 -5.81 -14.17
C SER A 114 -5.66 -4.29 -14.32
N MET A 115 -6.03 -3.60 -13.24
CA MET A 115 -5.93 -2.15 -13.14
C MET A 115 -4.82 -1.82 -12.15
N GLU A 116 -3.79 -1.15 -12.65
CA GLU A 116 -2.72 -0.66 -11.79
C GLU A 116 -3.00 0.75 -11.28
N ARG A 117 -2.61 1.00 -10.03
CA ARG A 117 -2.63 2.31 -9.39
C ARG A 117 -1.30 2.57 -8.69
N LYS A 118 -0.76 3.77 -8.89
CA LYS A 118 0.38 4.24 -8.11
C LYS A 118 -0.01 4.49 -6.66
N VAL A 119 0.97 4.30 -5.78
CA VAL A 119 0.80 4.56 -4.36
C VAL A 119 1.13 6.02 -4.06
N LYS A 120 0.15 6.74 -3.49
CA LYS A 120 0.27 8.13 -3.05
C LYS A 120 0.96 8.26 -1.69
N ARG A 121 0.71 7.33 -0.77
CA ARG A 121 1.30 7.35 0.57
C ARG A 121 1.33 5.96 1.18
N ILE A 122 2.42 5.66 1.89
CA ILE A 122 2.56 4.46 2.72
C ILE A 122 2.46 4.88 4.18
N LEU A 123 1.61 4.20 4.95
CA LEU A 123 1.46 4.38 6.40
C LEU A 123 1.74 3.07 7.10
N THR A 124 2.91 2.96 7.71
CA THR A 124 3.25 1.82 8.58
C THR A 124 2.65 2.06 9.96
N HIS A 125 2.12 1.00 10.58
CA HIS A 125 1.59 1.10 11.93
C HIS A 125 2.70 1.53 12.91
N PRO A 126 2.47 2.55 13.77
CA PRO A 126 3.53 3.15 14.60
C PRO A 126 4.10 2.21 15.66
N LYS A 127 3.38 1.12 15.98
CA LYS A 127 3.82 0.07 16.90
C LYS A 127 4.45 -1.15 16.21
N TYR A 128 4.71 -1.07 14.90
CA TYR A 128 5.34 -2.18 14.20
C TYR A 128 6.68 -2.52 14.85
N CYS A 129 6.85 -3.78 15.27
CA CYS A 129 8.02 -4.29 16.00
C CYS A 129 8.34 -3.58 17.33
N SER A 130 7.37 -2.88 17.96
CA SER A 130 7.66 -2.12 19.19
C SER A 130 7.82 -2.99 20.44
N GLU A 131 7.02 -4.05 20.57
CA GLU A 131 7.02 -4.95 21.74
C GLU A 131 7.66 -6.31 21.45
N ALA A 132 7.53 -6.81 20.21
CA ALA A 132 8.09 -8.08 19.76
C ALA A 132 8.32 -8.06 18.23
N PRO A 133 9.18 -8.94 17.69
CA PRO A 133 9.33 -9.10 16.24
C PRO A 133 7.97 -9.32 15.55
N SER A 134 7.73 -8.59 14.47
CA SER A 134 6.49 -8.63 13.68
C SER A 134 5.21 -8.27 14.46
N ASP A 135 5.30 -7.66 15.64
CA ASP A 135 4.13 -7.12 16.34
C ASP A 135 3.55 -5.95 15.55
N PHE A 136 2.22 -5.83 15.48
CA PHE A 136 1.51 -4.82 14.67
C PHE A 136 2.02 -4.70 13.23
N ASP A 137 2.23 -5.83 12.56
CA ASP A 137 2.69 -5.92 11.16
C ASP A 137 1.61 -5.48 10.16
N PHE A 138 1.34 -4.17 10.15
CA PHE A 138 0.34 -3.52 9.31
C PHE A 138 0.93 -2.31 8.59
N ALA A 139 0.55 -2.19 7.31
CA ALA A 139 0.68 -0.96 6.56
C ALA A 139 -0.60 -0.66 5.78
N LEU A 140 -0.87 0.63 5.58
CA LEU A 140 -1.91 1.13 4.70
C LEU A 140 -1.27 1.85 3.52
N LEU A 141 -1.73 1.52 2.32
CA LEU A 141 -1.35 2.20 1.09
C LEU A 141 -2.52 3.05 0.62
N GLU A 142 -2.32 4.36 0.56
CA GLU A 142 -3.26 5.29 -0.08
C GLU A 142 -2.93 5.33 -1.57
N LEU A 143 -3.91 5.07 -2.44
CA LEU A 143 -3.75 5.11 -3.90
C LEU A 143 -3.91 6.54 -4.42
N GLU A 144 -3.16 6.91 -5.47
CA GLU A 144 -3.31 8.22 -6.13
C GLU A 144 -4.73 8.42 -6.65
N GLU A 145 -5.27 7.39 -7.31
CA GLU A 145 -6.62 7.36 -7.86
C GLU A 145 -7.43 6.20 -7.29
N ALA A 146 -8.74 6.40 -7.18
CA ALA A 146 -9.64 5.34 -6.75
C ALA A 146 -9.71 4.23 -7.80
N LEU A 147 -9.82 3.00 -7.33
CA LEU A 147 -10.17 1.84 -8.13
C LEU A 147 -11.70 1.77 -8.29
N PRO A 148 -12.22 1.56 -9.51
CA PRO A 148 -13.64 1.39 -9.71
C PRO A 148 -14.10 0.05 -9.14
N SER A 149 -15.32 0.00 -8.61
CA SER A 149 -15.96 -1.29 -8.35
C SER A 149 -16.43 -1.90 -9.68
N ASN A 150 -16.18 -3.19 -9.89
CA ASN A 150 -16.67 -3.97 -11.03
C ASN A 150 -16.72 -5.47 -10.66
N GLU A 151 -16.94 -6.38 -11.61
CA GLU A 151 -17.03 -7.82 -11.36
C GLU A 151 -15.77 -8.44 -10.73
N CYS A 152 -14.60 -7.82 -10.90
CA CYS A 152 -13.29 -8.32 -10.45
C CYS A 152 -12.61 -7.42 -9.43
N ILE A 153 -13.12 -6.20 -9.21
CA ILE A 153 -12.58 -5.21 -8.28
C ILE A 153 -13.67 -4.80 -7.30
N GLY A 154 -13.37 -4.91 -6.02
CA GLY A 154 -14.28 -4.61 -4.91
C GLY A 154 -13.53 -4.63 -3.59
N VAL A 155 -14.16 -4.18 -2.52
CA VAL A 155 -13.50 -4.05 -1.21
C VAL A 155 -13.89 -5.18 -0.27
N ALA A 156 -12.99 -5.63 0.61
CA ALA A 156 -13.34 -6.51 1.72
C ALA A 156 -14.01 -5.70 2.83
N CYS A 157 -14.88 -6.33 3.63
CA CYS A 157 -15.42 -5.66 4.81
C CYS A 157 -14.36 -5.60 5.92
N LEU A 158 -14.28 -4.47 6.62
CA LEU A 158 -13.52 -4.36 7.87
C LEU A 158 -14.34 -4.90 9.05
N PRO A 159 -13.71 -5.50 10.07
CA PRO A 159 -14.42 -6.06 11.22
C PRO A 159 -15.03 -4.95 12.10
N SER A 160 -16.26 -5.18 12.55
CA SER A 160 -16.98 -4.30 13.48
C SER A 160 -17.23 -4.93 14.86
N ASN A 161 -16.95 -6.22 14.98
CA ASN A 161 -17.18 -7.11 16.11
C ASN A 161 -15.85 -7.73 16.58
N ALA A 162 -15.90 -8.39 17.74
CA ALA A 162 -14.77 -9.13 18.30
C ALA A 162 -14.28 -10.24 17.35
N ASP A 163 -13.12 -10.81 17.66
CA ASP A 163 -12.50 -11.85 16.86
C ASP A 163 -13.28 -13.17 16.85
N LEU A 164 -13.00 -13.94 15.80
CA LEU A 164 -13.57 -15.25 15.59
C LEU A 164 -12.52 -16.33 15.87
N THR A 165 -12.86 -17.26 16.75
CA THR A 165 -12.06 -18.47 17.02
C THR A 165 -12.71 -19.67 16.35
N GLU A 166 -11.89 -20.64 15.93
CA GLU A 166 -12.37 -21.90 15.33
C GLU A 166 -13.27 -21.70 14.11
N THR A 167 -13.02 -20.62 13.37
CA THR A 167 -13.82 -20.22 12.22
C THR A 167 -13.11 -20.54 10.92
N SER A 168 -13.84 -21.11 9.96
CA SER A 168 -13.34 -21.36 8.61
C SER A 168 -13.24 -20.05 7.84
N CYS A 169 -12.04 -19.78 7.34
CA CYS A 169 -11.68 -18.59 6.60
C CYS A 169 -10.93 -19.00 5.33
N SER A 170 -10.69 -18.04 4.45
CA SER A 170 -9.95 -18.23 3.21
C SER A 170 -8.75 -17.31 3.15
N ILE A 171 -7.65 -17.83 2.61
CA ILE A 171 -6.45 -17.09 2.26
C ILE A 171 -6.23 -17.18 0.75
N THR A 172 -5.67 -16.13 0.18
CA THR A 172 -5.44 -16.02 -1.27
C THR A 172 -4.12 -15.31 -1.58
N GLY A 173 -3.48 -15.71 -2.67
CA GLY A 173 -2.27 -15.05 -3.15
C GLY A 173 -1.55 -15.79 -4.28
N TRP A 174 -0.40 -15.23 -4.68
CA TRP A 174 0.50 -15.75 -5.72
C TRP A 174 1.83 -16.23 -5.15
N GLY A 175 1.82 -16.53 -3.85
CA GLY A 175 2.97 -17.09 -3.18
C GLY A 175 3.33 -18.49 -3.68
N THR A 176 4.54 -18.88 -3.36
CA THR A 176 5.15 -20.13 -3.80
C THR A 176 4.28 -21.33 -3.44
N VAL A 177 3.96 -22.16 -4.44
CA VAL A 177 3.29 -23.44 -4.26
C VAL A 177 4.30 -24.59 -4.23
N GLY A 178 3.85 -25.80 -3.84
CA GLY A 178 4.69 -27.00 -3.80
C GLY A 178 5.54 -27.16 -5.07
N GLY A 179 6.87 -27.17 -4.92
CA GLY A 179 7.82 -27.17 -6.04
C GLY A 179 8.59 -25.85 -6.25
N GLY A 180 8.34 -24.82 -5.44
CA GLY A 180 9.18 -23.60 -5.43
C GLY A 180 8.82 -22.57 -6.50
N GLN A 181 7.71 -22.76 -7.23
CA GLN A 181 7.28 -21.88 -8.31
C GLN A 181 6.18 -20.93 -7.85
N HIS A 182 6.24 -19.68 -8.33
CA HIS A 182 5.13 -18.73 -8.22
C HIS A 182 4.06 -19.07 -9.25
N PRO A 183 2.81 -19.34 -8.83
CA PRO A 183 1.72 -19.62 -9.75
C PRO A 183 1.35 -18.37 -10.55
N VAL A 184 1.09 -18.54 -11.85
CA VAL A 184 0.63 -17.43 -12.71
C VAL A 184 -0.81 -17.04 -12.36
N THR A 185 -1.61 -18.00 -11.90
CA THR A 185 -3.01 -17.81 -11.50
C THR A 185 -3.10 -17.66 -9.99
N LEU A 186 -3.99 -16.79 -9.51
CA LEU A 186 -4.28 -16.62 -8.09
C LEU A 186 -4.65 -17.96 -7.45
N GLN A 187 -4.10 -18.28 -6.29
CA GLN A 187 -4.47 -19.47 -5.52
C GLN A 187 -5.40 -19.09 -4.36
N GLU A 188 -6.22 -20.04 -3.93
CA GLU A 188 -7.06 -19.94 -2.74
C GLU A 188 -6.92 -21.18 -1.87
N ALA A 189 -7.10 -20.99 -0.57
CA ALA A 189 -6.98 -22.04 0.42
C ALA A 189 -7.94 -21.80 1.60
N SER A 190 -8.49 -22.89 2.15
CA SER A 190 -9.33 -22.85 3.35
C SER A 190 -8.49 -23.12 4.59
N VAL A 191 -8.61 -22.25 5.59
CA VAL A 191 -7.91 -22.36 6.88
C VAL A 191 -8.91 -22.17 8.03
N THR A 192 -8.57 -22.67 9.21
CA THR A 192 -9.38 -22.47 10.41
C THR A 192 -8.61 -21.63 11.40
N THR A 193 -9.24 -20.58 11.94
CA THR A 193 -8.62 -19.75 12.99
C THR A 193 -8.47 -20.54 14.28
N LEU A 194 -7.36 -20.30 14.99
CA LEU A 194 -7.07 -20.96 16.26
C LEU A 194 -7.29 -20.00 17.44
N SER A 195 -7.54 -20.56 18.62
CA SER A 195 -7.51 -19.77 19.85
C SER A 195 -6.11 -19.23 20.13
N SER A 196 -6.03 -18.05 20.76
CA SER A 196 -4.75 -17.44 21.12
C SER A 196 -3.93 -18.38 22.01
N ASP A 197 -4.56 -19.07 22.97
CA ASP A 197 -3.89 -20.02 23.86
C ASP A 197 -3.24 -21.18 23.10
N LEU A 198 -3.97 -21.76 22.14
CA LEU A 198 -3.42 -22.85 21.32
C LEU A 198 -2.26 -22.34 20.48
N CYS A 199 -2.38 -21.17 19.87
CA CYS A 199 -1.29 -20.62 19.07
C CYS A 199 -0.04 -20.33 19.91
N THR A 200 -0.20 -19.62 21.03
CA THR A 200 0.90 -19.32 21.96
C THR A 200 1.55 -20.59 22.45
N LYS A 201 0.76 -21.62 22.80
CA LYS A 201 1.29 -22.91 23.25
C LYS A 201 2.17 -23.58 22.17
N ARG A 202 1.74 -23.56 20.90
CA ARG A 202 2.51 -24.15 19.79
C ARG A 202 3.85 -23.45 19.58
N TYR A 203 3.90 -22.13 19.67
CA TYR A 203 5.12 -21.36 19.46
C TYR A 203 6.03 -21.26 20.70
N ALA A 204 5.47 -21.40 21.90
CA ALA A 204 6.25 -21.46 23.15
C ALA A 204 7.26 -22.62 23.16
N GLU A 205 6.97 -23.72 22.45
CA GLU A 205 7.88 -24.85 22.26
C GLU A 205 9.21 -24.47 21.56
N GLN A 206 9.29 -23.29 20.96
CA GLN A 206 10.47 -22.74 20.28
C GLN A 206 10.91 -21.40 20.87
N ASN A 207 10.52 -21.08 22.11
CA ASN A 207 10.80 -19.79 22.76
C ASN A 207 10.37 -18.57 21.93
N THR A 208 9.31 -18.71 21.12
CA THR A 208 8.75 -17.62 20.30
C THR A 208 7.44 -17.15 20.91
N SER A 209 7.30 -15.83 21.08
CA SER A 209 6.11 -15.21 21.68
C SER A 209 5.09 -14.85 20.60
N ILE A 210 3.82 -15.18 20.85
CA ILE A 210 2.68 -14.70 20.06
C ILE A 210 2.01 -13.59 20.85
N THR A 211 1.95 -12.39 20.27
CA THR A 211 1.36 -11.21 20.94
C THR A 211 -0.15 -11.16 20.74
N SER A 212 -0.82 -10.25 21.46
CA SER A 212 -2.25 -10.00 21.28
C SER A 212 -2.60 -9.34 19.94
N SER A 213 -1.63 -8.74 19.24
CA SER A 213 -1.83 -8.20 17.89
C SER A 213 -1.70 -9.27 16.79
N MET A 214 -1.39 -10.51 17.15
CA MET A 214 -1.26 -11.65 16.25
C MET A 214 -2.43 -12.60 16.41
N MET A 215 -2.78 -13.29 15.32
CA MET A 215 -3.71 -14.41 15.29
C MET A 215 -3.16 -15.52 14.43
N CYS A 216 -3.66 -16.74 14.62
CA CYS A 216 -3.13 -17.90 13.91
C CYS A 216 -4.26 -18.65 13.21
N ALA A 217 -3.92 -19.22 12.07
CA ALA A 217 -4.79 -20.10 11.33
C ALA A 217 -4.00 -21.26 10.76
N SER A 218 -4.67 -22.39 10.60
CA SER A 218 -4.09 -23.58 9.98
C SER A 218 -5.11 -24.22 9.07
N GLY A 219 -4.71 -24.57 7.85
CA GLY A 219 -5.47 -25.50 7.02
C GLY A 219 -4.95 -26.91 7.27
N LEU A 220 -5.79 -27.80 7.77
CA LEU A 220 -5.48 -29.24 7.85
C LEU A 220 -6.43 -29.98 6.93
N SER A 221 -5.87 -30.87 6.11
CA SER A 221 -6.62 -31.58 5.09
C SER A 221 -6.01 -32.97 4.85
N GLU A 222 -6.75 -33.88 4.23
CA GLU A 222 -6.26 -35.25 3.94
C GLU A 222 -4.99 -35.25 3.06
N SER A 223 -4.78 -34.19 2.27
CA SER A 223 -3.60 -34.01 1.42
C SER A 223 -2.44 -33.26 2.11
N GLY A 224 -2.55 -33.00 3.42
CA GLY A 224 -1.57 -32.28 4.21
C GLY A 224 -2.00 -30.88 4.65
N VAL A 225 -1.04 -30.11 5.16
CA VAL A 225 -1.24 -28.76 5.69
C VAL A 225 -1.33 -27.74 4.56
N THR A 226 -2.27 -26.82 4.70
CA THR A 226 -2.39 -25.65 3.83
C THR A 226 -2.03 -24.40 4.61
N ASP A 227 -1.20 -23.55 4.02
CA ASP A 227 -0.64 -22.36 4.64
C ASP A 227 -0.30 -21.31 3.58
N ALA A 228 -0.15 -20.05 4.01
CA ALA A 228 0.43 -19.01 3.17
C ALA A 228 1.94 -19.21 3.03
N CYS A 229 2.51 -18.78 1.90
CA CYS A 229 3.95 -18.97 1.63
C CYS A 229 4.60 -17.72 1.03
N TYR A 230 5.88 -17.82 0.65
CA TYR A 230 6.66 -16.72 0.10
C TYR A 230 5.93 -16.03 -1.06
N GLY A 231 5.60 -14.74 -0.91
CA GLY A 231 4.82 -13.95 -1.87
C GLY A 231 3.36 -13.70 -1.44
N ASP A 232 2.81 -14.48 -0.51
CA ASP A 232 1.47 -14.24 0.05
C ASP A 232 1.47 -13.19 1.18
N SER A 233 2.66 -12.79 1.64
CA SER A 233 2.86 -11.74 2.65
C SER A 233 2.01 -10.50 2.37
N GLY A 234 1.33 -9.98 3.40
CA GLY A 234 0.40 -8.86 3.27
C GLY A 234 -0.97 -9.22 2.67
N GLY A 235 -1.15 -10.42 2.13
CA GLY A 235 -2.42 -10.90 1.60
C GLY A 235 -3.51 -11.11 2.68
N PRO A 236 -4.77 -11.23 2.25
CA PRO A 236 -5.92 -11.36 3.14
C PRO A 236 -6.03 -12.75 3.78
N LEU A 237 -6.40 -12.76 5.07
CA LEU A 237 -7.22 -13.81 5.66
C LEU A 237 -8.64 -13.27 5.84
N VAL A 238 -9.59 -13.83 5.10
CA VAL A 238 -11.00 -13.38 5.08
C VAL A 238 -11.95 -14.47 5.56
N CYS A 239 -12.91 -14.11 6.40
CA CYS A 239 -13.91 -15.04 6.93
C CYS A 239 -15.29 -14.64 6.42
N GLN A 240 -16.12 -15.62 6.08
CA GLN A 240 -17.49 -15.37 5.62
C GLN A 240 -18.40 -15.09 6.83
N GLU A 241 -19.00 -13.91 6.87
CA GLU A 241 -19.94 -13.46 7.89
C GLU A 241 -21.27 -13.09 7.23
N GLY A 242 -22.22 -14.03 7.26
CA GLY A 242 -23.45 -13.92 6.49
C GLY A 242 -23.19 -13.94 4.99
N ALA A 243 -23.56 -12.86 4.30
CA ALA A 243 -23.39 -12.71 2.85
C ALA A 243 -22.09 -11.98 2.45
N SER A 244 -21.29 -11.55 3.42
CA SER A 244 -20.09 -10.74 3.18
C SER A 244 -18.83 -11.43 3.70
N PHE A 245 -17.71 -11.17 3.04
CA PHE A 245 -16.39 -11.56 3.53
C PHE A 245 -15.72 -10.39 4.27
N VAL A 246 -15.22 -10.70 5.47
CA VAL A 246 -14.58 -9.75 6.38
C VAL A 246 -13.09 -10.09 6.51
N VAL A 247 -12.21 -9.10 6.34
CA VAL A 247 -10.77 -9.29 6.52
C VAL A 247 -10.45 -9.34 8.02
N ARG A 248 -9.99 -10.50 8.49
CA ARG A 248 -9.69 -10.76 9.91
C ARG A 248 -8.20 -10.77 10.19
N GLY A 249 -7.39 -11.17 9.20
CA GLY A 249 -5.94 -11.22 9.32
C GLY A 249 -5.24 -10.67 8.07
N VAL A 250 -3.99 -10.24 8.27
CA VAL A 250 -3.02 -9.92 7.22
C VAL A 250 -1.87 -10.92 7.33
N THR A 251 -1.53 -11.63 6.25
CA THR A 251 -0.45 -12.63 6.25
C THR A 251 0.86 -11.97 6.69
N SER A 252 1.47 -12.48 7.76
CA SER A 252 2.62 -11.84 8.41
C SER A 252 3.86 -12.74 8.42
N TRP A 253 3.84 -13.87 9.14
CA TRP A 253 5.00 -14.76 9.26
C TRP A 253 4.61 -16.20 9.63
N GLY A 254 5.59 -17.10 9.58
CA GLY A 254 5.44 -18.51 9.99
C GLY A 254 6.78 -19.24 9.98
N PHE A 255 6.82 -20.42 10.60
CA PHE A 255 8.00 -21.30 10.56
C PHE A 255 7.96 -22.23 9.35
N GLY A 256 8.52 -21.74 8.25
CA GLY A 256 8.35 -22.37 6.94
C GLY A 256 6.90 -22.27 6.47
N CYS A 257 6.61 -22.86 5.31
CA CYS A 257 5.25 -22.97 4.80
C CYS A 257 4.71 -24.37 5.10
N ALA A 258 3.42 -24.46 5.42
CA ALA A 258 2.70 -25.74 5.56
C ALA A 258 3.24 -26.64 6.68
N SER A 259 3.62 -26.04 7.81
CA SER A 259 4.05 -26.79 9.00
C SER A 259 2.88 -27.45 9.73
N GLU A 260 2.94 -28.76 9.94
CA GLU A 260 1.94 -29.49 10.76
C GLU A 260 1.99 -29.06 12.24
N ARG A 261 3.14 -28.56 12.67
CA ARG A 261 3.39 -28.21 14.06
C ARG A 261 3.06 -26.75 14.34
N PHE A 262 3.42 -25.84 13.44
CA PHE A 262 3.34 -24.40 13.64
C PHE A 262 2.30 -23.78 12.69
N PRO A 263 1.20 -23.21 13.20
CA PRO A 263 0.20 -22.56 12.36
C PRO A 263 0.76 -21.26 11.76
N GLY A 264 0.26 -20.85 10.59
CA GLY A 264 0.59 -19.55 10.02
C GLY A 264 0.13 -18.41 10.93
N VAL A 265 0.95 -17.35 11.02
CA VAL A 265 0.70 -16.18 11.88
C VAL A 265 0.31 -14.98 11.01
N TYR A 266 -0.78 -14.34 11.42
CA TYR A 266 -1.39 -13.21 10.74
C TYR A 266 -1.47 -12.03 11.71
N ALA A 267 -1.25 -10.82 11.22
CA ALA A 267 -1.54 -9.62 11.99
C ALA A 267 -3.07 -9.50 12.15
N ARG A 268 -3.55 -9.40 13.39
CA ARG A 268 -4.96 -9.44 13.80
C ARG A 268 -5.65 -8.09 13.54
N VAL A 269 -6.49 -8.01 12.51
CA VAL A 269 -7.02 -6.71 12.04
C VAL A 269 -7.78 -5.94 13.13
N THR A 270 -8.50 -6.64 14.00
CA THR A 270 -9.25 -6.02 15.12
C THR A 270 -8.35 -5.24 16.08
N SER A 271 -7.08 -5.62 16.27
CA SER A 271 -6.14 -4.90 17.15
C SER A 271 -5.68 -3.56 16.57
N ALA A 272 -5.78 -3.38 15.26
CA ALA A 272 -5.38 -2.16 14.55
C ALA A 272 -6.58 -1.31 14.08
N MET A 273 -7.83 -1.73 14.33
CA MET A 273 -9.02 -1.04 13.84
C MET A 273 -9.12 0.46 14.20
N PRO A 274 -8.75 0.91 15.42
CA PRO A 274 -8.71 2.34 15.74
C PRO A 274 -7.77 3.10 14.79
N TRP A 275 -6.55 2.60 14.60
CA TRP A 275 -5.55 3.18 13.70
C TRP A 275 -6.00 3.13 12.24
N ILE A 276 -6.59 2.02 11.78
CA ILE A 276 -7.10 1.91 10.40
C ILE A 276 -8.15 2.99 10.12
N ARG A 277 -9.14 3.13 11.02
CA ARG A 277 -10.20 4.14 10.87
C ARG A 277 -9.64 5.55 10.93
N GLU A 278 -8.72 5.83 11.85
CA GLU A 278 -8.05 7.12 11.94
C GLU A 278 -7.26 7.43 10.67
N ALA A 279 -6.45 6.51 10.16
CA ALA A 279 -5.66 6.68 8.94
C ALA A 279 -6.52 6.90 7.69
N MET A 280 -7.66 6.21 7.59
CA MET A 280 -8.58 6.35 6.45
C MET A 280 -9.49 7.58 6.53
N SER A 281 -9.87 8.00 7.75
CA SER A 281 -10.68 9.20 7.98
C SER A 281 -9.84 10.48 7.97
N SER A 282 -8.57 10.37 8.36
CA SER A 282 -7.60 11.43 8.20
C SER A 282 -7.33 11.63 6.71
N LYS A 283 -7.78 12.77 6.19
CA LYS A 283 -6.95 13.48 5.21
C LYS A 283 -5.56 13.54 5.84
N PRO A 284 -4.50 13.22 5.08
CA PRO A 284 -3.19 12.91 5.62
C PRO A 284 -2.85 13.73 6.84
N ASP A 285 -2.29 13.10 7.87
CA ASP A 285 -1.51 13.75 8.92
C ASP A 285 -0.21 14.37 8.33
N VAL A 286 -0.36 15.11 7.23
CA VAL A 286 0.21 16.41 7.04
C VAL A 286 -0.84 17.33 7.66
N GLY A 287 -0.86 17.44 9.00
CA GLY A 287 -1.76 18.38 9.67
C GLY A 287 -1.72 19.68 8.87
N GLN A 288 -2.88 20.11 8.33
CA GLN A 288 -2.95 21.09 7.24
C GLN A 288 -1.85 22.13 7.41
N VAL A 289 -0.75 21.94 6.67
CA VAL A 289 0.37 22.85 6.78
C VAL A 289 -0.14 24.10 6.11
N ASP A 290 -0.49 25.10 6.92
CA ASP A 290 -0.83 26.40 6.38
C ASP A 290 0.46 26.98 5.83
N PHE A 291 0.62 26.86 4.52
CA PHE A 291 1.77 27.40 3.81
C PHE A 291 1.74 28.93 3.81
N HIS A 292 0.64 29.59 4.21
CA HIS A 292 0.46 31.04 4.14
C HIS A 292 0.81 31.63 2.76
N GLY A 293 0.46 30.90 1.69
CA GLY A 293 0.78 31.27 0.31
C GLY A 293 2.22 30.95 -0.14
N SER A 294 3.02 30.32 0.72
CA SER A 294 4.41 29.93 0.44
C SER A 294 4.51 28.59 -0.29
N MET A 295 5.68 28.38 -0.89
CA MET A 295 6.01 27.14 -1.60
C MET A 295 6.24 25.95 -0.64
N TRP A 296 6.70 26.22 0.57
CA TRP A 296 7.03 25.22 1.58
C TRP A 296 6.87 25.78 2.99
N ALA A 297 6.90 24.90 3.99
CA ALA A 297 6.96 25.29 5.38
C ALA A 297 7.78 24.27 6.19
N VAL A 298 8.58 24.75 7.14
CA VAL A 298 9.30 23.88 8.08
C VAL A 298 8.29 23.27 9.04
N THR A 299 8.18 21.95 9.07
CA THR A 299 7.19 21.23 9.90
C THR A 299 7.82 20.58 11.12
N LYS A 300 9.11 20.23 11.07
CA LYS A 300 9.86 19.65 12.19
C LYS A 300 11.32 20.08 12.15
N GLY A 301 11.96 20.10 13.32
CA GLY A 301 13.40 20.33 13.45
C GLY A 301 13.79 21.81 13.44
N ALA A 302 15.08 22.06 13.24
CA ALA A 302 15.70 23.36 13.55
C ALA A 302 15.93 24.28 12.34
N CYS A 303 15.51 23.87 11.13
CA CYS A 303 15.57 24.75 9.97
C CYS A 303 14.65 25.96 10.15
N VAL A 304 14.99 27.06 9.48
CA VAL A 304 14.27 28.33 9.62
C VAL A 304 13.78 28.75 8.25
N MET A 305 12.61 29.38 8.20
CA MET A 305 12.12 30.08 7.01
C MET A 305 12.17 31.58 7.28
N ASP A 306 12.80 32.35 6.38
CA ASP A 306 12.86 33.81 6.48
C ASP A 306 11.60 34.48 5.91
N ALA A 307 11.53 35.80 6.04
CA ALA A 307 10.38 36.60 5.58
C ALA A 307 10.23 36.63 4.05
N GLN A 308 11.26 36.24 3.30
CA GLN A 308 11.23 36.12 1.85
C GLN A 308 10.76 34.72 1.41
N GLY A 309 10.48 33.82 2.35
CA GLY A 309 10.08 32.45 2.08
C GLY A 309 11.26 31.54 1.75
N CYS A 310 12.50 31.98 1.97
CA CYS A 310 13.67 31.12 1.82
C CYS A 310 13.85 30.27 3.07
N ILE A 311 14.26 29.01 2.89
CA ILE A 311 14.57 28.07 3.96
C ILE A 311 16.08 27.99 4.14
N THR A 312 16.51 27.87 5.40
CA THR A 312 17.93 27.71 5.75
C THR A 312 18.14 26.59 6.75
N THR A 313 19.37 26.07 6.77
CA THR A 313 19.87 25.31 7.93
C THR A 313 19.78 26.14 9.21
N PRO A 314 19.77 25.48 10.39
CA PRO A 314 19.89 26.18 11.66
C PRO A 314 21.15 27.07 11.68
N ASN A 315 21.06 28.26 12.25
CA ASN A 315 22.16 29.23 12.44
C ASN A 315 22.77 29.86 11.18
N TYR A 316 22.28 29.55 9.97
CA TYR A 316 22.77 30.18 8.74
C TYR A 316 22.76 31.72 8.86
N PRO A 317 23.83 32.44 8.46
CA PRO A 317 25.00 31.99 7.68
C PRO A 317 26.19 31.43 8.50
N SER A 318 26.00 31.21 9.80
CA SER A 318 26.99 30.53 10.66
C SER A 318 26.91 29.02 10.52
N ASN A 319 27.87 28.30 11.09
CA ASN A 319 27.89 26.85 11.01
C ASN A 319 26.65 26.22 11.64
N TYR A 320 26.06 25.22 10.97
CA TYR A 320 24.97 24.43 11.53
C TYR A 320 25.46 23.54 12.67
N SER A 321 24.53 23.03 13.47
CA SER A 321 24.82 22.12 14.57
C SER A 321 24.94 20.67 14.08
N VAL A 322 25.75 19.87 14.77
CA VAL A 322 25.86 18.41 14.55
C VAL A 322 24.61 17.68 15.07
N ASP A 323 24.36 16.47 14.55
CA ASP A 323 23.24 15.60 14.93
C ASP A 323 21.86 16.29 14.86
N THR A 324 21.68 17.17 13.87
CA THR A 324 20.41 17.89 13.68
C THR A 324 19.67 17.40 12.46
N TYR A 325 18.35 17.54 12.47
CA TYR A 325 17.53 17.29 11.31
C TYR A 325 16.44 18.34 11.17
N CYS A 326 15.86 18.44 9.98
CA CYS A 326 14.60 19.12 9.77
C CYS A 326 13.79 18.51 8.64
N ALA A 327 12.46 18.67 8.73
CA ALA A 327 11.50 18.25 7.73
C ALA A 327 10.75 19.47 7.21
N ILE A 328 10.61 19.57 5.89
CA ILE A 328 10.05 20.74 5.22
C ILE A 328 8.96 20.26 4.27
N ALA A 329 7.72 20.62 4.58
CA ALA A 329 6.59 20.27 3.74
C ALA A 329 6.59 21.11 2.46
N VAL A 330 6.22 20.52 1.34
CA VAL A 330 6.11 21.22 0.04
C VAL A 330 4.67 21.35 -0.40
N ASN A 331 4.28 22.57 -0.75
CA ASN A 331 3.04 22.83 -1.46
C ASN A 331 3.24 22.52 -2.96
N THR A 332 2.95 21.29 -3.35
CA THR A 332 3.17 20.80 -4.72
C THR A 332 2.39 21.58 -5.78
N SER A 333 1.25 22.20 -5.42
CA SER A 333 0.46 23.03 -6.33
C SER A 333 1.08 24.41 -6.62
N GLY A 334 1.97 24.88 -5.73
CA GLY A 334 2.68 26.15 -5.83
C GLY A 334 4.20 25.98 -5.97
N ALA A 335 4.68 24.76 -6.22
CA ALA A 335 6.10 24.46 -6.30
C ALA A 335 6.74 25.09 -7.54
N ARG A 336 7.92 25.71 -7.34
CA ARG A 336 8.73 26.36 -8.37
C ARG A 336 10.15 25.76 -8.36
N PRO A 337 10.96 25.96 -9.42
CA PRO A 337 12.39 25.61 -9.38
C PRO A 337 13.07 26.23 -8.16
N ILE A 338 13.95 25.48 -7.47
CA ILE A 338 14.72 25.99 -6.34
C ILE A 338 15.84 26.89 -6.84
N LEU A 339 15.97 28.08 -6.22
CA LEU A 339 17.16 28.92 -6.31
C LEU A 339 18.06 28.64 -5.11
N VAL A 340 19.31 28.26 -5.35
CA VAL A 340 20.31 28.01 -4.30
C VAL A 340 21.15 29.27 -4.10
N GLU A 341 20.88 30.01 -3.02
CA GLU A 341 21.69 31.19 -2.69
C GLU A 341 23.05 30.81 -2.09
N ASP A 342 23.09 29.75 -1.28
CA ASP A 342 24.31 29.20 -0.71
C ASP A 342 24.13 27.71 -0.41
N PHE A 343 25.21 26.94 -0.55
CA PHE A 343 25.24 25.52 -0.22
C PHE A 343 26.66 25.10 0.14
N SER A 344 26.90 24.85 1.42
CA SER A 344 28.21 24.52 1.97
C SER A 344 28.05 23.58 3.16
N THR A 345 28.06 22.28 2.87
CA THR A 345 27.81 21.17 3.82
C THR A 345 28.97 20.18 3.80
N GLU A 346 29.05 19.25 4.77
CA GLU A 346 30.01 18.15 4.70
C GLU A 346 29.66 17.22 3.52
N PRO A 347 30.57 17.00 2.56
CA PRO A 347 30.31 16.11 1.43
C PRO A 347 29.98 14.68 1.90
N ALA A 348 28.96 14.08 1.29
CA ALA A 348 28.47 12.72 1.51
C ALA A 348 27.83 12.40 2.87
N TYR A 349 28.14 13.13 3.93
CA TYR A 349 27.65 12.82 5.29
C TYR A 349 26.48 13.71 5.72
N ASP A 350 26.55 15.01 5.43
CA ASP A 350 25.47 15.95 5.72
C ASP A 350 24.62 16.16 4.48
N GLN A 351 23.38 15.68 4.55
CA GLN A 351 22.57 15.47 3.35
C GLN A 351 21.28 16.27 3.39
N LEU A 352 21.06 17.03 2.32
CA LEU A 352 19.75 17.55 1.96
C LEU A 352 19.12 16.63 0.91
N LEU A 353 17.95 16.10 1.20
CA LEU A 353 17.15 15.32 0.27
C LEU A 353 16.09 16.22 -0.37
N VAL A 354 16.15 16.36 -1.70
CA VAL A 354 15.13 17.05 -2.51
C VAL A 354 14.70 16.11 -3.63
N ASN A 355 13.39 15.85 -3.76
CA ASN A 355 12.87 14.90 -4.76
C ASN A 355 13.60 13.55 -4.76
N CYS A 356 14.06 13.11 -3.59
CA CYS A 356 14.80 11.87 -3.41
C CYS A 356 16.22 11.84 -3.97
N GLU A 357 16.75 12.98 -4.38
CA GLU A 357 18.16 13.15 -4.67
C GLU A 357 18.86 13.78 -3.47
N SER A 358 20.02 13.21 -3.11
CA SER A 358 20.83 13.67 -1.99
C SER A 358 21.84 14.70 -2.48
N PHE A 359 21.83 15.87 -1.85
CA PHE A 359 22.72 16.98 -2.09
C PHE A 359 23.60 17.19 -0.86
N SER A 360 24.91 17.29 -1.08
CA SER A 360 25.92 17.51 -0.04
C SER A 360 27.15 18.21 -0.64
N GLY A 361 28.06 18.68 0.20
CA GLY A 361 29.21 19.47 -0.23
C GLY A 361 28.81 20.87 -0.68
N VAL A 362 29.21 21.26 -1.89
CA VAL A 362 29.03 22.62 -2.43
C VAL A 362 28.04 22.72 -3.59
N LYS A 363 27.41 21.61 -3.98
CA LYS A 363 26.43 21.56 -5.08
C LYS A 363 25.05 21.29 -4.51
N GLY A 364 24.24 22.34 -4.42
CA GLY A 364 22.84 22.26 -4.01
C GLY A 364 21.90 21.90 -5.17
N PRO A 365 20.59 21.78 -4.87
CA PRO A 365 19.53 21.39 -5.81
C PRO A 365 19.07 22.54 -6.75
N GLU A 366 20.01 23.23 -7.40
CA GLU A 366 19.72 24.37 -8.28
C GLU A 366 18.78 23.98 -9.44
N GLY A 367 17.69 24.73 -9.61
CA GLY A 367 16.71 24.52 -10.67
C GLY A 367 15.75 23.34 -10.45
N VAL A 368 15.89 22.56 -9.39
CA VAL A 368 15.00 21.42 -9.11
C VAL A 368 13.65 21.92 -8.61
N THR A 369 12.54 21.51 -9.24
CA THR A 369 11.18 21.79 -8.73
C THR A 369 10.73 20.67 -7.79
N PRO A 370 10.57 20.91 -6.48
CA PRO A 370 10.23 19.87 -5.54
C PRO A 370 8.77 19.43 -5.69
N PHE A 371 8.56 18.11 -5.72
CA PHE A 371 7.24 17.47 -5.71
C PHE A 371 7.03 16.60 -4.46
N THR A 372 8.04 16.53 -3.58
CA THR A 372 7.97 15.89 -2.26
C THR A 372 8.53 16.83 -1.19
N ASP A 373 8.16 16.56 0.07
CA ASP A 373 8.79 17.19 1.23
C ASP A 373 10.32 17.03 1.20
N LEU A 374 11.03 18.05 1.67
CA LEU A 374 12.49 18.05 1.78
C LEU A 374 12.91 17.61 3.18
N TRP A 375 14.10 17.01 3.25
CA TRP A 375 14.67 16.51 4.51
C TRP A 375 16.12 16.90 4.60
N TRP A 376 16.53 17.44 5.75
CA TRP A 376 17.93 17.73 6.04
C TRP A 376 18.36 16.94 7.27
N VAL A 377 19.59 16.43 7.22
CA VAL A 377 20.25 15.78 8.36
C VAL A 377 21.74 16.12 8.36
N SER A 378 22.28 16.39 9.55
CA SER A 378 23.72 16.47 9.81
C SER A 378 24.19 15.31 10.70
N ASP A 379 25.43 14.89 10.50
CA ASP A 379 26.11 13.90 11.32
C ASP A 379 26.78 14.53 12.57
N GLY A 380 27.48 13.70 13.34
CA GLY A 380 28.10 14.06 14.62
C GLY A 380 29.49 14.73 14.53
N ARG A 381 29.98 15.12 13.35
CA ARG A 381 31.41 15.44 13.14
C ARG A 381 31.66 16.83 12.58
N THR A 382 31.65 16.99 11.27
CA THR A 382 32.12 18.22 10.59
C THR A 382 30.92 19.08 10.26
N VAL A 383 31.09 20.40 10.33
CA VAL A 383 30.02 21.34 10.00
C VAL A 383 30.50 22.40 9.02
N GLY A 384 29.65 22.75 8.07
CA GLY A 384 29.82 23.89 7.16
C GLY A 384 28.88 25.04 7.51
N ARG A 385 28.87 26.08 6.67
CA ARG A 385 27.93 27.22 6.80
C ARG A 385 26.47 26.84 6.56
N GLY A 386 26.24 25.67 5.97
CA GLY A 386 24.91 25.16 5.67
C GLY A 386 24.40 25.63 4.31
N TRP A 387 23.10 25.83 4.19
CA TRP A 387 22.48 26.20 2.91
C TRP A 387 21.36 27.21 3.08
N LYS A 388 21.08 27.94 2.01
CA LYS A 388 19.92 28.81 1.85
C LYS A 388 19.27 28.56 0.49
N LEU A 389 18.01 28.15 0.52
CA LEU A 389 17.21 27.82 -0.68
C LEU A 389 15.99 28.73 -0.73
N CYS A 390 15.72 29.30 -1.89
CA CYS A 390 14.62 30.20 -2.12
C CYS A 390 13.69 29.67 -3.22
N PRO A 391 12.39 30.01 -3.20
CA PRO A 391 11.52 29.77 -4.33
C PRO A 391 12.04 30.54 -5.56
N GLY A 392 12.26 29.85 -6.67
CA GLY A 392 12.57 30.49 -7.95
C GLY A 392 11.37 31.25 -8.53
N ILE A 393 11.63 31.99 -9.60
CA ILE A 393 10.63 32.83 -10.28
C ILE A 393 9.52 31.98 -10.89
#